data_AF-I1P8I0-F1
#
_entry.id   AF-I1P8I0-F1
#
_cell.length_a   1.000
_cell.length_b   1.000
_cell.length_c   1.000
_cell.angle_alpha   90.00
_cell.angle_beta   90.00
_cell.angle_gamma   90.00
#
_symmetry.space_group_name_H-M   'P 1'
#
loop_
_entity.id
_entity.type
_entity.pdbx_description
1 polymer ?
#
loop_
_entity_poly.entity_id
_entity_poly.type
_entity_poly.pdbx_seq_one_letter_code
_entity_poly.pdbx_strand_id
1 'polypeptide(L)'
;KNHGMHFRILAKALRMSGGDHIHASTVVGKLEGEREMTLGFVDLLRDDFIEKDRARGIFFTQDWVLCVSMPGVIPVASGGIHTRSWQ
;
A
#
# COMPACT_ATOMS: atom_id res chain seq x y z
N LYS A 1 -10.18 -13.31 -6.21
CA LYS A 1 -8.84 -12.96 -6.76
C LYS A 1 -8.63 -13.35 -8.23
N ASN A 2 -9.59 -13.97 -8.93
CA ASN A 2 -9.34 -14.57 -10.27
C ASN A 2 -9.67 -13.63 -11.44
N HIS A 3 -10.16 -12.44 -11.13
CA HIS A 3 -10.51 -11.40 -12.09
C HIS A 3 -10.36 -10.03 -11.40
N GLY A 4 -10.02 -9.00 -12.18
CA GLY A 4 -9.81 -7.63 -11.70
C GLY A 4 -8.34 -7.25 -11.53
N MET A 5 -8.11 -6.10 -10.89
CA MET A 5 -6.80 -5.51 -10.65
C MET A 5 -6.51 -5.46 -9.15
N HIS A 6 -5.31 -5.87 -8.75
CA HIS A 6 -4.92 -5.79 -7.34
C HIS A 6 -4.74 -4.34 -6.90
N PHE A 7 -5.18 -4.00 -5.68
CA PHE A 7 -5.13 -2.63 -5.13
C PHE A 7 -3.74 -1.97 -5.23
N ARG A 8 -2.66 -2.75 -5.09
CA ARG A 8 -1.27 -2.29 -5.26
C ARG A 8 -1.05 -1.50 -6.57
N ILE A 9 -1.76 -1.83 -7.65
CA ILE A 9 -1.62 -1.13 -8.93
C ILE A 9 -2.31 0.23 -8.87
N LEU A 10 -3.48 0.32 -8.23
CA LEU A 10 -4.16 1.60 -7.97
C LEU A 10 -3.34 2.49 -7.02
N ALA A 11 -2.69 1.89 -6.01
CA ALA A 11 -1.79 2.60 -5.10
C ALA A 11 -0.61 3.25 -5.85
N LYS A 12 0.03 2.50 -6.78
CA LYS A 12 1.06 3.06 -7.66
C LYS A 12 0.51 4.17 -8.56
N ALA A 13 -0.66 3.96 -9.15
CA ALA A 13 -1.29 4.95 -10.02
C ALA A 13 -1.59 6.26 -9.27
N LEU A 14 -2.05 6.17 -8.02
CA LEU A 14 -2.30 7.36 -7.20
C LEU A 14 -1.01 8.11 -6.86
N ARG A 15 0.06 7.40 -6.46
CA ARG A 15 1.36 8.02 -6.18
C ARG A 15 1.88 8.76 -7.42
N MET A 16 1.77 8.14 -8.60
CA MET A 16 2.13 8.78 -9.87
C MET A 16 1.22 9.95 -10.25
N SER A 17 -0.06 9.93 -9.86
CA SER A 17 -0.96 11.06 -10.08
C SER A 17 -0.75 12.22 -9.09
N GLY A 18 0.12 12.05 -8.09
CA GLY A 18 0.44 13.08 -7.10
C GLY A 18 -0.55 13.17 -5.94
N GLY A 19 -1.15 12.05 -5.52
CA GLY A 19 -2.02 12.04 -4.34
C GLY A 19 -1.24 12.01 -3.03
N ASP A 20 -1.62 12.82 -2.05
CA ASP A 20 -0.91 12.91 -0.77
C ASP A 20 -1.29 11.79 0.21
N HIS A 21 -2.57 11.41 0.27
CA HIS A 21 -3.12 10.41 1.20
C HIS A 21 -3.96 9.35 0.47
N ILE A 22 -3.90 8.09 0.92
CA ILE A 22 -4.75 7.01 0.40
C ILE A 22 -5.20 6.07 1.52
N HIS A 23 -6.45 5.62 1.47
CA HIS A 23 -6.91 4.54 2.35
C HIS A 23 -6.18 3.23 2.02
N ALA A 24 -5.50 2.65 3.00
CA ALA A 24 -4.59 1.52 2.82
C ALA A 24 -4.98 0.28 3.66
N SER A 25 -6.28 0.12 3.93
CA SER A 25 -6.84 -0.90 4.81
C SER A 25 -6.43 -0.72 6.29
N THR A 26 -7.04 -1.52 7.16
CA THR A 26 -6.75 -1.53 8.60
C THR A 26 -6.34 -2.89 9.14
N VAL A 27 -6.41 -3.96 8.33
CA VAL A 27 -6.08 -5.37 8.66
C VAL A 27 -6.94 -5.97 9.80
N VAL A 28 -7.00 -5.30 10.96
CA VAL A 28 -7.80 -5.66 12.15
C VAL A 28 -9.16 -4.95 12.19
N GLY A 29 -9.55 -4.31 11.09
CA GLY A 29 -10.79 -3.55 10.97
C GLY A 29 -11.96 -4.38 10.45
N LYS A 30 -13.06 -3.69 10.10
CA LYS A 30 -14.26 -4.32 9.54
C LYS A 30 -14.07 -4.83 8.11
N LEU A 31 -13.18 -4.20 7.34
CA LEU A 31 -12.98 -4.47 5.92
C LEU A 31 -11.86 -5.48 5.68
N GLU A 32 -11.94 -6.22 4.57
CA GLU A 32 -10.94 -7.21 4.18
C GLU A 32 -9.55 -6.56 4.02
N GLY A 33 -8.53 -7.19 4.58
CA GLY A 33 -7.13 -6.79 4.45
C GLY A 33 -6.22 -7.88 5.00
N GLU A 34 -5.48 -8.53 4.11
CA GLU A 34 -4.47 -9.52 4.50
C GLU A 34 -3.17 -8.78 4.87
N ARG A 35 -2.55 -9.15 5.99
CA ARG A 35 -1.46 -8.40 6.62
C ARG A 35 -0.25 -8.25 5.70
N GLU A 36 0.26 -9.34 5.14
CA GLU A 36 1.49 -9.31 4.34
C GLU A 36 1.30 -8.49 3.05
N MET A 37 0.14 -8.65 2.42
CA MET A 37 -0.22 -7.91 1.23
C MET A 37 -0.42 -6.42 1.50
N THR A 38 -1.00 -6.08 2.67
CA THR A 38 -1.15 -4.69 3.12
C THR A 38 0.19 -4.03 3.37
N LEU A 39 1.10 -4.70 4.09
CA LEU A 39 2.46 -4.18 4.28
C LEU A 39 3.15 -3.95 2.93
N GLY A 40 3.03 -4.90 2.00
CA GLY A 40 3.62 -4.76 0.67
C GLY A 40 3.18 -3.52 -0.12
N PHE A 41 1.88 -3.17 -0.11
CA PHE A 41 1.44 -1.95 -0.80
C PHE A 41 1.62 -0.67 0.02
N VAL A 42 1.78 -0.75 1.34
CA VAL A 42 2.21 0.38 2.18
C VAL A 42 3.65 0.76 1.87
N ASP A 43 4.55 -0.23 1.74
CA ASP A 43 5.95 -0.01 1.36
C ASP A 43 6.01 0.68 -0.02
N LEU A 44 5.21 0.22 -0.99
CA LEU A 44 5.10 0.85 -2.32
C LEU A 44 4.64 2.31 -2.30
N LEU A 45 3.86 2.72 -1.30
CA LEU A 45 3.36 4.08 -1.15
C LEU A 45 4.38 5.00 -0.48
N ARG A 46 5.18 4.48 0.46
CA ARG A 46 6.06 5.30 1.31
C ARG A 46 7.51 5.31 0.87
N ASP A 47 8.03 4.15 0.50
CA ASP A 47 9.47 3.99 0.31
C ASP A 47 9.88 4.32 -1.12
N ASP A 48 11.13 4.72 -1.31
CA ASP A 48 11.66 5.09 -2.62
C ASP A 48 12.10 3.87 -3.43
N PHE A 49 12.55 2.82 -2.75
CA PHE A 49 13.00 1.59 -3.37
C PHE A 49 12.42 0.39 -2.64
N ILE A 50 11.77 -0.50 -3.38
CA ILE A 50 11.10 -1.67 -2.84
C ILE A 50 11.53 -2.90 -3.64
N GLU A 51 12.20 -3.85 -2.96
CA GLU A 51 12.64 -5.09 -3.58
C GLU A 51 11.47 -6.03 -3.91
N LYS A 52 11.70 -6.92 -4.87
CA LYS A 52 10.77 -7.99 -5.20
C LYS A 52 10.61 -8.95 -4.02
N ASP A 53 9.44 -8.94 -3.41
CA ASP A 53 9.04 -9.90 -2.38
C ASP A 53 7.68 -10.55 -2.72
N ARG A 54 7.72 -11.83 -3.07
CA ARG A 54 6.52 -12.62 -3.40
C ARG A 54 5.62 -12.88 -2.20
N ALA A 55 6.14 -12.90 -0.97
CA ALA A 55 5.36 -13.12 0.24
C ALA A 55 4.38 -11.95 0.49
N ARG A 56 4.85 -10.72 0.25
CA ARG A 56 4.05 -9.49 0.28
C ARG A 56 3.34 -9.16 -1.05
N GLY A 57 3.42 -10.08 -2.01
CA GLY A 57 2.85 -9.97 -3.35
C GLY A 57 3.52 -8.95 -4.27
N ILE A 58 4.73 -8.49 -3.94
CA ILE A 58 5.53 -7.62 -4.78
C ILE A 58 6.23 -8.46 -5.85
N PHE A 59 5.72 -8.41 -7.07
CA PHE A 59 6.21 -9.24 -8.17
C PHE A 59 7.45 -8.68 -8.87
N PHE A 60 7.67 -7.37 -8.76
CA PHE A 60 8.75 -6.64 -9.41
C PHE A 60 9.34 -5.63 -8.43
N THR A 61 10.66 -5.50 -8.46
CA THR A 61 11.37 -4.41 -7.78
C THR A 61 10.84 -3.08 -8.32
N GLN A 62 10.51 -2.16 -7.43
CA GLN A 62 10.01 -0.84 -7.76
C GLN A 62 10.99 0.21 -7.26
N ASP A 63 11.46 1.03 -8.18
CA ASP A 63 12.28 2.21 -7.89
C ASP A 63 11.45 3.46 -8.27
N TRP A 64 11.29 4.39 -7.33
CA TRP A 64 10.60 5.66 -7.50
C TRP A 64 11.56 6.84 -7.67
N VAL A 65 12.86 6.64 -7.43
CA VAL A 65 13.90 7.68 -7.50
C VAL A 65 14.11 8.18 -8.93
N LEU A 66 13.95 7.31 -9.93
CA LEU A 66 14.15 7.62 -11.34
C LEU A 66 13.14 8.64 -11.92
N CYS A 67 12.02 8.87 -11.23
CA CYS A 67 11.04 9.91 -11.58
C CYS A 67 11.06 11.01 -10.51
N VAL A 68 12.07 11.89 -10.53
CA VAL A 68 12.13 13.15 -9.73
C VAL A 68 11.66 12.94 -8.28
N SER A 69 12.42 12.19 -7.46
CA SER A 69 12.16 11.95 -6.02
C SER A 69 10.68 12.06 -5.62
N MET A 70 9.84 11.19 -6.20
CA MET A 70 8.40 11.25 -5.98
C MET A 70 8.09 11.14 -4.49
N PRO A 71 7.38 12.12 -3.91
CA PRO A 71 7.07 12.09 -2.49
C PRO A 71 6.28 10.81 -2.15
N GLY A 72 6.50 10.32 -0.94
CA GLY A 72 5.71 9.23 -0.39
C GLY A 72 4.27 9.66 -0.15
N VAL A 73 3.35 8.71 -0.23
CA VAL A 73 1.92 8.89 0.07
C VAL A 73 1.65 8.38 1.49
N ILE A 74 0.89 9.12 2.29
CA ILE A 74 0.55 8.68 3.65
C ILE A 74 -0.58 7.63 3.59
N PRO A 75 -0.34 6.38 4.04
CA PRO A 75 -1.38 5.37 4.12
C PRO A 75 -2.30 5.66 5.31
N VAL A 76 -3.61 5.66 5.06
CA VAL A 76 -4.64 5.92 6.06
C VAL A 76 -5.33 4.61 6.45
N ALA A 77 -5.11 4.18 7.69
CA ALA A 77 -5.88 3.11 8.31
C ALA A 77 -7.25 3.64 8.75
N SER A 78 -8.31 3.09 8.17
CA SER A 78 -9.71 3.44 8.50
C SER A 78 -10.64 2.26 8.28
N GLY A 79 -11.69 2.18 9.11
CA GLY A 79 -12.75 1.19 8.99
C GLY A 79 -12.89 0.28 10.22
N GLY A 80 -13.76 0.65 11.15
CA GLY A 80 -14.17 -0.21 12.27
C GLY A 80 -13.12 -0.39 13.37
N ILE A 81 -12.16 0.53 13.50
CA ILE A 81 -11.16 0.51 14.59
C ILE A 81 -11.68 1.16 15.86
N HIS A 82 -11.24 0.62 16.99
CA HIS A 82 -11.55 1.12 18.33
C HIS A 82 -10.29 1.12 19.21
N THR A 83 -10.37 1.66 20.44
CA THR A 83 -9.22 1.79 21.34
C THR A 83 -8.44 0.50 21.58
N ARG A 84 -9.11 -0.66 21.66
CA ARG A 84 -8.43 -1.97 21.82
C ARG A 84 -7.70 -2.47 20.57
N SER A 85 -7.88 -1.84 19.40
CA SER A 85 -7.18 -2.21 18.17
C SER A 85 -5.72 -1.73 18.15
N TRP A 86 -5.34 -0.91 19.13
CA TRP A 86 -3.99 -0.36 19.30
C TRP A 86 -3.11 -1.16 20.27
N GLN A 87 -3.66 -2.22 20.87
CA GLN A 87 -2.93 -3.17 21.72
C GLN A 87 -2.39 -4.31 20.87
#